data_AF-A0A2V2UBQ5-F1
#
_entry.id   AF-A0A2V2UBQ5-F1
#
_cell.length_a   1.000
_cell.length_b   1.000
_cell.length_c   1.000
_cell.angle_alpha   90.00
_cell.angle_beta   90.00
_cell.angle_gamma   90.00
#
_symmetry.space_group_name_H-M   'P 1'
#
loop_
_entity.id
_entity.type
_entity.pdbx_description
1 polymer ?
#
loop_
_entity_poly.entity_id
_entity_poly.type
_entity_poly.pdbx_seq_one_letter_code
_entity_poly.pdbx_strand_id
1 'polypeptide(L)'
;MPEINLDYKAAHKIAPPQTEQGSPTTSSTFSSQKTVIDYVTLEGIENRTGIEKKDMCGFVLRELLDNALDFLETQYRGQKNHNTIAAAEIEVVINKEPNYLRIVVRNSNYYGNEIFTKDQLQAIFDFDAFYSSKRNQFKISRGALGDAFKAILCMPYALAKEEQNIEWNEPLIIRSHQTSFLVRLIVDRVNQTIHAKIKEEPQRHLATKFVEIEVRLSIPRDNLDFTRLRYFLIDYTTFNTHIGFTFRIKDISNYTLNFPQVQPIITKWTNQTSIYYYTLSEFENLIFGLENNDASSYDVIKKIFREGSNIKKRKCCTNDGRPVKAIASAY
;
A
#
# COMPACT_ATOMS: atom_id res chain seq x y z
N MET A 1 -2.62 -106.23 7.95
CA MET A 1 -2.48 -105.13 6.97
C MET A 1 -3.81 -104.38 6.90
N PRO A 2 -3.78 -103.04 6.78
CA PRO A 2 -4.19 -102.10 7.84
C PRO A 2 -5.58 -101.46 7.56
N GLU A 3 -6.33 -101.02 8.59
CA GLU A 3 -6.61 -99.59 8.96
C GLU A 3 -7.65 -98.89 8.06
N ILE A 4 -8.58 -98.00 8.43
CA ILE A 4 -8.96 -97.15 9.59
C ILE A 4 -10.42 -96.73 9.26
N ASN A 5 -11.44 -96.95 10.09
CA ASN A 5 -12.03 -96.12 11.16
C ASN A 5 -12.52 -94.69 10.81
N LEU A 6 -13.84 -94.47 11.02
CA LEU A 6 -14.61 -93.31 11.58
C LEU A 6 -14.03 -91.88 11.35
N ASP A 7 -14.76 -90.81 11.01
CA ASP A 7 -15.92 -90.25 11.72
C ASP A 7 -16.31 -88.83 11.17
N TYR A 8 -17.54 -88.41 11.48
CA TYR A 8 -18.12 -87.06 11.66
C TYR A 8 -17.94 -85.82 10.73
N LYS A 9 -19.13 -85.25 10.38
CA LYS A 9 -19.60 -83.83 10.39
C LYS A 9 -18.81 -82.72 9.66
N ALA A 10 -19.54 -81.89 8.89
CA ALA A 10 -19.88 -80.50 9.27
C ALA A 10 -20.60 -79.72 8.14
N ALA A 11 -21.54 -78.86 8.54
CA ALA A 11 -22.29 -77.95 7.68
C ALA A 11 -21.42 -76.79 7.18
N HIS A 12 -21.46 -76.51 5.87
CA HIS A 12 -20.87 -75.30 5.30
C HIS A 12 -21.91 -74.16 5.22
N LYS A 13 -21.62 -73.09 5.97
CA LYS A 13 -22.25 -71.77 5.86
C LYS A 13 -22.03 -71.20 4.45
N ILE A 14 -23.10 -70.71 3.84
CA ILE A 14 -23.06 -69.89 2.62
C ILE A 14 -22.50 -68.51 3.00
N ALA A 15 -21.42 -68.09 2.33
CA ALA A 15 -20.80 -66.79 2.51
C ALA A 15 -21.66 -65.67 1.87
N PRO A 16 -21.64 -64.42 2.40
CA PRO A 16 -22.35 -63.29 1.81
C PRO A 16 -21.76 -62.92 0.44
N PRO A 17 -22.55 -62.24 -0.43
CA PRO A 17 -22.06 -61.78 -1.73
C PRO A 17 -20.90 -60.80 -1.55
N GLN A 18 -19.85 -60.98 -2.34
CA GLN A 18 -18.73 -60.05 -2.40
C GLN A 18 -19.24 -58.67 -2.83
N THR A 19 -18.99 -57.68 -1.98
CA THR A 19 -19.11 -56.26 -2.29
C THR A 19 -18.30 -55.99 -3.55
N GLU A 20 -18.95 -55.51 -4.60
CA GLU A 20 -18.25 -54.87 -5.72
C GLU A 20 -17.32 -53.82 -5.13
N GLN A 21 -16.02 -54.00 -5.32
CA GLN A 21 -15.03 -52.96 -5.06
C GLN A 21 -15.33 -51.83 -6.04
N GLY A 22 -16.14 -50.87 -5.59
CA GLY A 22 -16.22 -49.56 -6.22
C GLY A 22 -14.81 -49.01 -6.33
N SER A 23 -14.38 -48.74 -7.55
CA SER A 23 -13.20 -47.94 -7.85
C SER A 23 -13.18 -46.74 -6.91
N PRO A 24 -12.05 -46.39 -6.26
CA PRO A 24 -11.98 -45.17 -5.48
C PRO A 24 -12.18 -44.02 -6.46
N THR A 25 -13.40 -43.50 -6.55
CA THR A 25 -13.65 -42.16 -7.06
C THR A 25 -12.87 -41.25 -6.14
N THR A 26 -11.68 -40.86 -6.56
CA THR A 26 -10.91 -39.77 -5.99
C THR A 26 -11.78 -38.52 -6.13
N SER A 27 -12.67 -38.29 -5.15
CA SER A 27 -13.43 -37.05 -5.08
C SER A 27 -12.42 -35.98 -4.73
N SER A 28 -11.91 -35.28 -5.74
CA SER A 28 -11.03 -34.16 -5.54
C SER A 28 -11.76 -33.10 -4.72
N THR A 29 -11.29 -32.86 -3.50
CA THR A 29 -11.77 -31.75 -2.69
C THR A 29 -11.19 -30.47 -3.27
N PHE A 30 -12.05 -29.61 -3.82
CA PHE A 30 -11.67 -28.28 -4.28
C PHE A 30 -11.75 -27.28 -3.14
N SER A 31 -10.74 -26.43 -2.99
CA SER A 31 -10.76 -25.27 -2.10
C SER A 31 -10.76 -23.99 -2.93
N SER A 32 -11.40 -22.94 -2.41
CA SER A 32 -11.47 -21.63 -3.06
C SER A 32 -11.22 -20.51 -2.07
N GLN A 33 -10.45 -19.51 -2.49
CA GLN A 33 -10.13 -18.32 -1.70
C GLN A 33 -10.32 -17.06 -2.55
N LYS A 34 -10.96 -16.04 -2.00
CA LYS A 34 -11.07 -14.72 -2.62
C LYS A 34 -9.68 -14.07 -2.62
N THR A 35 -9.30 -13.49 -3.75
CA THR A 35 -8.01 -12.80 -3.95
C THR A 35 -7.75 -11.66 -2.97
N VAL A 36 -8.80 -11.08 -2.39
CA VAL A 36 -8.65 -10.06 -1.34
C VAL A 36 -7.91 -10.59 -0.10
N ILE A 37 -8.03 -11.89 0.20
CA ILE A 37 -7.34 -12.51 1.34
C ILE A 37 -5.82 -12.52 1.17
N ASP A 38 -5.32 -12.37 -0.06
CA ASP A 38 -3.89 -12.30 -0.32
C ASP A 38 -3.23 -11.11 0.41
N TYR A 39 -3.99 -10.06 0.73
CA TYR A 39 -3.48 -8.93 1.52
C TYR A 39 -3.10 -9.32 2.97
N VAL A 40 -3.69 -10.37 3.53
CA VAL A 40 -3.58 -10.70 4.96
C VAL A 40 -2.85 -12.01 5.24
N THR A 41 -2.23 -12.59 4.22
CA THR A 41 -1.36 -13.78 4.28
C THR A 41 0.02 -13.41 3.76
N LEU A 42 1.10 -13.93 4.36
CA LEU A 42 2.47 -13.66 3.92
C LEU A 42 2.68 -14.13 2.48
N GLU A 43 2.23 -15.34 2.13
CA GLU A 43 2.30 -15.86 0.76
C GLU A 43 1.59 -14.94 -0.25
N GLY A 44 0.37 -14.50 0.08
CA GLY A 44 -0.35 -13.56 -0.77
C GLY A 44 0.35 -12.21 -0.94
N ILE A 45 0.92 -11.66 0.14
CA ILE A 45 1.68 -10.41 0.09
C ILE A 45 2.97 -10.60 -0.73
N GLU A 46 3.69 -11.70 -0.53
CA GLU A 46 4.89 -12.06 -1.30
C GLU A 46 4.57 -12.16 -2.79
N ASN A 47 3.49 -12.85 -3.16
CA ASN A 47 3.05 -12.98 -4.55
C ASN A 47 2.66 -11.65 -5.20
N ARG A 48 2.03 -10.75 -4.44
CA ARG A 48 1.58 -9.44 -4.95
C ARG A 48 2.72 -8.41 -5.06
N THR A 49 3.66 -8.44 -4.12
CA THR A 49 4.68 -7.40 -3.99
C THR A 49 6.07 -7.84 -4.43
N GLY A 50 6.31 -9.15 -4.52
CA GLY A 50 7.64 -9.74 -4.71
C GLY A 50 8.56 -9.58 -3.49
N ILE A 51 8.04 -9.13 -2.34
CA ILE A 51 8.82 -8.84 -1.14
C ILE A 51 8.74 -10.00 -0.17
N GLU A 52 9.88 -10.66 0.03
CA GLU A 52 10.01 -11.70 1.07
C GLU A 52 9.72 -11.12 2.46
N LYS A 53 9.16 -11.96 3.33
CA LYS A 53 8.90 -11.67 4.75
C LYS A 53 10.01 -10.88 5.46
N LYS A 54 11.28 -11.25 5.28
CA LYS A 54 12.43 -10.60 5.93
C LYS A 54 12.63 -9.14 5.51
N ASP A 55 12.13 -8.77 4.34
CA ASP A 55 12.28 -7.46 3.72
C ASP A 55 11.03 -6.58 3.92
N MET A 56 9.95 -7.10 4.50
CA MET A 56 8.70 -6.36 4.72
C MET A 56 8.88 -5.09 5.55
N CYS A 57 9.75 -5.11 6.56
CA CYS A 57 10.06 -3.90 7.34
C CYS A 57 10.71 -2.81 6.47
N GLY A 58 11.68 -3.20 5.63
CA GLY A 58 12.34 -2.29 4.70
C GLY A 58 11.36 -1.74 3.66
N PHE A 59 10.46 -2.59 3.16
CA PHE A 59 9.40 -2.20 2.24
C PHE A 59 8.46 -1.16 2.87
N VAL A 60 7.93 -1.41 4.06
CA VAL A 60 7.04 -0.47 4.76
C VAL A 60 7.73 0.87 4.96
N LEU A 61 8.98 0.86 5.40
CA LEU A 61 9.76 2.08 5.58
C LEU A 61 9.97 2.84 4.26
N ARG A 62 10.32 2.12 3.18
CA ARG A 62 10.50 2.70 1.84
C ARG A 62 9.22 3.37 1.35
N GLU A 63 8.08 2.68 1.40
CA GLU A 63 6.81 3.21 0.91
C GLU A 63 6.35 4.45 1.72
N LEU A 64 6.61 4.48 3.03
CA LEU A 64 6.34 5.67 3.85
C LEU A 64 7.26 6.84 3.49
N LEU A 65 8.56 6.58 3.28
CA LEU A 65 9.52 7.59 2.84
C LEU A 65 9.20 8.13 1.45
N ASP A 66 8.82 7.27 0.50
CA ASP A 66 8.46 7.65 -0.87
C ASP A 66 7.23 8.55 -0.88
N ASN A 67 6.22 8.25 -0.05
CA ASN A 67 5.04 9.11 0.11
C ASN A 67 5.39 10.46 0.75
N ALA A 68 6.27 10.48 1.75
CA ALA A 68 6.75 11.71 2.38
C ALA A 68 7.54 12.59 1.38
N LEU A 69 8.41 11.98 0.56
CA LEU A 69 9.15 12.66 -0.49
C LEU A 69 8.23 13.24 -1.56
N ASP A 70 7.33 12.42 -2.10
CA ASP A 70 6.39 12.85 -3.14
C ASP A 70 5.51 14.00 -2.64
N PHE A 71 5.14 13.99 -1.35
CA PHE A 71 4.44 15.09 -0.70
C PHE A 71 5.27 16.38 -0.71
N LEU A 72 6.50 16.34 -0.17
CA LEU A 72 7.37 17.51 -0.09
C LEU A 72 7.68 18.09 -1.47
N GLU A 73 8.01 17.23 -2.43
CA GLU A 73 8.26 17.65 -3.81
C GLU A 73 7.02 18.26 -4.48
N THR A 74 5.82 17.82 -4.12
CA THR A 74 4.57 18.39 -4.65
C THR A 74 4.24 19.73 -3.99
N GLN A 75 4.39 19.83 -2.66
CA GLN A 75 4.09 21.06 -1.91
C GLN A 75 5.03 22.21 -2.30
N TYR A 76 6.29 21.92 -2.60
CA TYR A 76 7.28 22.93 -2.93
C TYR A 76 7.26 23.33 -4.42
N ARG A 77 6.50 22.64 -5.28
CA ARG A 77 6.30 23.03 -6.69
C ARG A 77 5.45 24.29 -6.81
N GLY A 78 5.87 25.20 -7.69
CA GLY A 78 5.10 26.42 -8.01
C GLY A 78 5.30 27.59 -7.06
N GLN A 79 6.11 27.44 -6.01
CA GLN A 79 6.45 28.55 -5.12
C GLN A 79 7.52 29.44 -5.77
N LYS A 80 7.07 30.53 -6.39
CA LYS A 80 7.92 31.45 -7.16
C LYS A 80 8.67 32.48 -6.32
N ASN A 81 8.22 32.74 -5.09
CA ASN A 81 8.75 33.79 -4.24
C ASN A 81 8.71 33.30 -2.79
N HIS A 82 9.86 33.08 -2.15
CA HIS A 82 10.10 33.40 -0.73
C HIS A 82 11.60 33.20 -0.43
N ASN A 83 12.25 34.23 0.08
CA ASN A 83 13.66 34.21 0.54
C ASN A 83 13.85 33.42 1.86
N THR A 84 12.82 32.69 2.32
CA THR A 84 12.79 31.95 3.59
C THR A 84 11.85 30.74 3.47
N ILE A 85 12.12 29.85 2.51
CA ILE A 85 11.44 28.55 2.48
C ILE A 85 12.08 27.71 3.59
N ALA A 86 11.28 27.29 4.59
CA ALA A 86 11.75 26.37 5.62
C ALA A 86 12.19 25.05 4.98
N ALA A 87 13.28 24.46 5.51
CA ALA A 87 13.91 23.28 4.94
C ALA A 87 12.91 22.12 4.82
N ALA A 88 12.92 21.42 3.69
CA ALA A 88 12.06 20.25 3.54
C ALA A 88 12.67 19.11 4.35
N GLU A 89 11.92 18.58 5.30
CA GLU A 89 12.47 17.72 6.35
C GLU A 89 11.64 16.45 6.49
N ILE A 90 12.33 15.32 6.63
CA ILE A 90 11.76 14.02 6.98
C ILE A 90 12.42 13.51 8.27
N GLU A 91 11.60 13.17 9.27
CA GLU A 91 12.05 12.49 10.48
C GLU A 91 11.52 11.05 10.49
N VAL A 92 12.41 10.07 10.69
CA VAL A 92 12.04 8.68 10.95
C VAL A 92 12.42 8.32 12.37
N VAL A 93 11.46 7.78 13.12
CA VAL A 93 11.71 7.17 14.43
C VAL A 93 11.38 5.69 14.35
N ILE A 94 12.37 4.85 14.63
CA ILE A 94 12.23 3.40 14.69
C ILE A 94 12.51 3.00 16.13
N ASN A 95 11.50 2.48 16.82
CA ASN A 95 11.64 2.03 18.21
C ASN A 95 11.31 0.53 18.33
N LYS A 96 12.22 -0.24 18.92
CA LYS A 96 11.97 -1.65 19.25
C LYS A 96 11.20 -1.72 20.57
N GLU A 97 9.89 -1.93 20.49
CA GLU A 97 9.03 -2.16 21.65
C GLU A 97 9.02 -3.66 22.03
N PRO A 98 8.55 -4.04 23.24
CA PRO A 98 8.60 -5.44 23.68
C PRO A 98 7.92 -6.44 22.75
N ASN A 99 6.85 -6.01 22.06
CA ASN A 99 5.97 -6.86 21.25
C ASN A 99 5.93 -6.46 19.77
N TYR A 100 6.52 -5.32 19.39
CA TYR A 100 6.43 -4.81 18.03
C TYR A 100 7.53 -3.81 17.70
N LEU A 101 7.72 -3.56 16.42
CA LEU A 101 8.54 -2.46 15.93
C LEU A 101 7.63 -1.26 15.64
N ARG A 102 7.87 -0.14 16.33
CA ARG A 102 7.17 1.11 16.07
C ARG A 102 7.96 1.92 15.06
N ILE A 103 7.39 2.15 13.88
CA ILE A 103 7.96 3.03 12.86
C ILE A 103 7.08 4.27 12.76
N VAL A 104 7.70 5.43 12.87
CA VAL A 104 7.05 6.73 12.66
C VAL A 104 7.82 7.45 11.58
N VAL A 105 7.13 7.84 10.52
CA VAL A 105 7.66 8.72 9.48
C VAL A 105 6.91 10.05 9.54
N ARG A 106 7.67 11.13 9.62
CA ARG A 106 7.17 12.50 9.66
C ARG A 106 7.76 13.28 8.52
N ASN A 107 6.98 14.15 7.92
CA ASN A 107 7.49 15.13 6.98
C ASN A 107 6.95 16.52 7.31
N SER A 108 7.75 17.55 7.01
CA SER A 108 7.32 18.92 7.24
C SER A 108 6.10 19.29 6.40
N ASN A 109 5.22 20.10 6.98
CA ASN A 109 3.96 20.62 6.45
C ASN A 109 3.77 22.04 6.97
N TYR A 110 4.69 22.94 6.63
CA TYR A 110 4.72 24.31 7.15
C TYR A 110 3.50 25.14 6.79
N TYR A 111 2.77 24.76 5.73
CA TYR A 111 1.55 25.43 5.29
C TYR A 111 0.30 25.00 6.05
N GLY A 112 0.41 24.00 6.94
CA GLY A 112 -0.71 23.54 7.75
C GLY A 112 -1.85 22.95 6.92
N ASN A 113 -1.54 22.46 5.72
CA ASN A 113 -2.55 21.88 4.84
C ASN A 113 -3.10 20.59 5.46
N GLU A 114 -4.42 20.43 5.44
CA GLU A 114 -5.04 19.15 5.76
C GLU A 114 -4.82 18.21 4.57
N ILE A 115 -4.16 17.08 4.83
CA ILE A 115 -3.63 16.20 3.77
C ILE A 115 -4.56 15.03 3.50
N PHE A 116 -5.26 14.56 4.54
CA PHE A 116 -6.17 13.44 4.47
C PHE A 116 -7.51 13.86 5.03
N THR A 117 -8.56 13.51 4.30
CA THR A 117 -9.94 13.49 4.79
C THR A 117 -10.36 12.05 5.06
N LYS A 118 -11.41 11.87 5.86
CA LYS A 118 -11.97 10.55 6.12
C LYS A 118 -12.39 9.83 4.84
N ASP A 119 -13.06 10.53 3.94
CA ASP A 119 -13.56 9.96 2.68
C ASP A 119 -12.41 9.53 1.76
N GLN A 120 -11.33 10.32 1.68
CA GLN A 120 -10.12 9.93 0.96
C GLN A 120 -9.48 8.68 1.55
N LEU A 121 -9.42 8.56 2.88
CA LEU A 121 -8.89 7.37 3.52
C LEU A 121 -9.80 6.15 3.29
N GLN A 122 -11.12 6.34 3.30
CA GLN A 122 -12.07 5.27 2.97
C GLN A 122 -11.83 4.75 1.55
N ALA A 123 -11.59 5.64 0.59
CA ALA A 123 -11.28 5.24 -0.78
C ALA A 123 -9.90 4.56 -0.90
N ILE A 124 -8.87 5.06 -0.19
CA ILE A 124 -7.53 4.43 -0.16
C ILE A 124 -7.59 3.00 0.40
N PHE A 125 -8.41 2.78 1.43
CA PHE A 125 -8.56 1.50 2.11
C PHE A 125 -9.80 0.70 1.66
N ASP A 126 -10.35 1.01 0.50
CA ASP A 126 -11.30 0.14 -0.18
C ASP A 126 -10.51 -1.02 -0.80
N PHE A 127 -10.75 -2.25 -0.37
CA PHE A 127 -10.01 -3.42 -0.85
C PHE A 127 -10.56 -3.99 -2.17
N ASP A 128 -11.75 -3.55 -2.59
CA ASP A 128 -12.38 -3.99 -3.84
C ASP A 128 -12.00 -3.10 -5.04
N ALA A 129 -11.52 -1.87 -4.77
CA ALA A 129 -11.10 -0.91 -5.78
C ALA A 129 -9.66 -0.42 -5.56
N PHE A 130 -8.95 -0.05 -6.63
CA PHE A 130 -7.68 0.68 -6.49
C PHE A 130 -7.95 2.18 -6.54
N TYR A 131 -7.48 2.90 -5.53
CA TYR A 131 -7.57 4.36 -5.47
C TYR A 131 -6.16 4.97 -5.47
N SER A 132 -5.84 5.78 -6.48
CA SER A 132 -4.50 6.31 -6.67
C SER A 132 -4.51 7.63 -7.43
N SER A 133 -3.76 8.60 -6.93
CA SER A 133 -3.47 9.83 -7.67
C SER A 133 -2.42 9.65 -8.77
N LYS A 134 -1.84 8.45 -8.92
CA LYS A 134 -0.70 8.14 -9.81
C LYS A 134 -1.05 7.13 -10.91
N ARG A 135 -2.09 6.31 -10.72
CA ARG A 135 -2.48 5.22 -11.65
C ARG A 135 -2.92 5.77 -13.00
N ASN A 136 -2.54 5.08 -14.07
CA ASN A 136 -2.83 5.43 -15.47
C ASN A 136 -2.38 6.84 -15.90
N GLN A 137 -1.52 7.53 -15.12
CA GLN A 137 -1.05 8.87 -15.48
C GLN A 137 0.33 8.88 -16.15
N PHE A 138 1.04 7.73 -16.20
CA PHE A 138 2.39 7.57 -16.76
C PHE A 138 3.32 8.74 -16.40
N LYS A 139 3.21 9.21 -15.16
CA LYS A 139 4.05 10.24 -14.57
C LYS A 139 5.22 9.55 -13.86
N ILE A 140 6.35 10.24 -13.77
CA ILE A 140 7.50 9.74 -13.02
C ILE A 140 7.16 9.89 -11.54
N SER A 141 6.83 8.81 -10.86
CA SER A 141 6.57 8.79 -9.43
C SER A 141 7.18 7.57 -8.78
N ARG A 142 7.46 7.67 -7.48
CA ARG A 142 8.06 6.58 -6.70
C ARG A 142 7.09 5.43 -6.45
N GLY A 143 5.77 5.70 -6.49
CA GLY A 143 4.71 4.69 -6.45
C GLY A 143 3.89 4.64 -7.75
N ALA A 144 3.33 3.46 -8.08
CA ALA A 144 2.58 3.23 -9.32
C ALA A 144 1.17 2.65 -9.12
N LEU A 145 1.01 1.71 -8.18
CA LEU A 145 -0.19 0.85 -8.12
C LEU A 145 -1.34 1.39 -7.27
N GLY A 146 -1.07 2.33 -6.34
CA GLY A 146 -2.07 2.80 -5.37
C GLY A 146 -2.37 1.81 -4.24
N ASP A 147 -1.53 0.80 -4.08
CA ASP A 147 -1.78 -0.32 -3.16
C ASP A 147 -0.90 -0.30 -1.90
N ALA A 148 0.05 0.64 -1.85
CA ALA A 148 1.07 0.72 -0.81
C ALA A 148 0.46 0.85 0.59
N PHE A 149 -0.52 1.74 0.77
CA PHE A 149 -1.17 1.93 2.08
C PHE A 149 -1.91 0.67 2.54
N LYS A 150 -2.58 -0.05 1.63
CA LYS A 150 -3.25 -1.31 1.96
C LYS A 150 -2.24 -2.36 2.40
N ALA A 151 -1.11 -2.48 1.70
CA ALA A 151 -0.01 -3.35 2.10
C ALA A 151 0.55 -2.95 3.47
N ILE A 152 0.83 -1.66 3.71
CA ILE A 152 1.32 -1.14 5.01
C ILE A 152 0.33 -1.48 6.15
N LEU A 153 -0.98 -1.41 5.90
CA LEU A 153 -2.00 -1.75 6.89
C LEU A 153 -2.06 -3.26 7.17
N CYS A 154 -1.87 -4.11 6.15
CA CYS A 154 -2.09 -5.54 6.27
C CYS A 154 -0.85 -6.36 6.63
N MET A 155 0.35 -5.93 6.23
CA MET A 155 1.62 -6.58 6.58
C MET A 155 1.79 -6.84 8.08
N PRO A 156 1.50 -5.88 9.00
CA PRO A 156 1.53 -6.15 10.43
C PRO A 156 0.65 -7.33 10.86
N TYR A 157 -0.55 -7.44 10.28
CA TYR A 157 -1.49 -8.51 10.58
C TYR A 157 -0.99 -9.86 10.07
N ALA A 158 -0.53 -9.93 8.82
CA ALA A 158 -0.01 -11.16 8.23
C ALA A 158 1.19 -11.70 9.03
N LEU A 159 2.13 -10.81 9.39
CA LEU A 159 3.28 -11.17 10.22
C LEU A 159 2.87 -11.67 11.60
N ALA A 160 1.94 -11.00 12.28
CA ALA A 160 1.48 -11.42 13.60
C ALA A 160 0.76 -12.77 13.56
N LYS A 161 -0.05 -12.99 12.51
CA LYS A 161 -0.85 -14.20 12.39
C LYS A 161 0.00 -15.42 12.12
N GLU A 162 0.98 -15.31 11.24
CA GLU A 162 1.79 -16.47 10.84
C GLU A 162 2.94 -16.76 11.80
N GLU A 163 3.58 -15.73 12.37
CA GLU A 163 4.73 -15.93 13.27
C GLU A 163 4.33 -16.21 14.71
N GLN A 164 3.24 -15.60 15.16
CA GLN A 164 2.88 -15.56 16.58
C GLN A 164 1.48 -16.14 16.83
N ASN A 165 0.71 -16.42 15.77
CA ASN A 165 -0.69 -16.80 15.85
C ASN A 165 -1.55 -15.81 16.66
N ILE A 166 -1.21 -14.51 16.56
CA ILE A 166 -1.90 -13.42 17.26
C ILE A 166 -2.83 -12.70 16.29
N GLU A 167 -4.02 -12.37 16.79
CA GLU A 167 -4.95 -11.48 16.10
C GLU A 167 -4.49 -10.03 16.25
N TRP A 168 -3.80 -9.51 15.22
CA TRP A 168 -3.25 -8.16 15.26
C TRP A 168 -4.36 -7.10 15.15
N ASN A 169 -4.44 -6.22 16.14
CA ASN A 169 -5.42 -5.13 16.19
C ASN A 169 -4.76 -3.81 16.59
N GLU A 170 -3.54 -3.55 16.11
CA GLU A 170 -2.95 -2.21 16.24
C GLU A 170 -3.34 -1.35 15.03
N PRO A 171 -3.68 -0.06 15.23
CA PRO A 171 -4.06 0.81 14.12
C PRO A 171 -2.82 1.32 13.37
N LEU A 172 -2.98 1.55 12.07
CA LEU A 172 -2.18 2.54 11.37
C LEU A 172 -2.66 3.93 11.82
N ILE A 173 -1.76 4.77 12.29
CA ILE A 173 -2.10 6.10 12.81
C ILE A 173 -1.59 7.16 11.86
N ILE A 174 -2.48 8.02 11.38
CA ILE A 174 -2.16 9.15 10.51
C ILE A 174 -2.50 10.42 11.27
N ARG A 175 -1.56 11.35 11.36
CA ARG A 175 -1.74 12.62 12.04
C ARG A 175 -1.36 13.76 11.09
N SER A 176 -2.24 14.73 10.94
CA SER A 176 -1.96 15.94 10.16
C SER A 176 -2.64 17.13 10.79
N HIS A 177 -1.89 18.21 11.00
CA HIS A 177 -2.35 19.49 11.51
C HIS A 177 -3.17 19.41 12.82
N GLN A 178 -4.50 19.29 12.72
CA GLN A 178 -5.43 19.21 13.85
C GLN A 178 -6.23 17.90 13.88
N THR A 179 -5.97 16.97 12.96
CA THR A 179 -6.77 15.77 12.78
C THR A 179 -5.87 14.53 12.94
N SER A 180 -6.41 13.49 13.58
CA SER A 180 -5.78 12.18 13.67
C SER A 180 -6.76 11.10 13.23
N PHE A 181 -6.27 10.16 12.43
CA PHE A 181 -7.03 9.02 11.96
C PHE A 181 -6.41 7.74 12.50
N LEU A 182 -7.25 6.90 13.10
CA LEU A 182 -6.91 5.54 13.49
C LEU A 182 -7.56 4.60 12.47
N VAL A 183 -6.73 3.95 11.65
CA VAL A 183 -7.17 3.01 10.61
C VAL A 183 -6.91 1.60 11.13
N ARG A 184 -7.97 0.83 11.36
CA ARG A 184 -7.90 -0.55 11.86
C ARG A 184 -8.32 -1.52 10.78
N LEU A 185 -7.54 -2.57 10.60
CA LEU A 185 -7.89 -3.68 9.73
C LEU A 185 -8.91 -4.58 10.42
N ILE A 186 -9.99 -4.93 9.71
CA ILE A 186 -10.96 -5.94 10.14
C ILE A 186 -10.92 -7.08 9.13
N VAL A 187 -10.66 -8.29 9.61
CA VAL A 187 -10.56 -9.50 8.78
C VAL A 187 -11.63 -10.49 9.22
N ASP A 188 -12.47 -10.91 8.27
CA ASP A 188 -13.41 -12.01 8.45
C ASP A 188 -12.98 -13.17 7.56
N ARG A 189 -12.37 -14.18 8.17
CA ARG A 189 -11.84 -15.35 7.46
C ARG A 189 -12.95 -16.31 7.02
N VAL A 190 -14.11 -16.29 7.67
CA VAL A 190 -15.24 -17.17 7.33
C VAL A 190 -15.90 -16.66 6.05
N ASN A 191 -16.19 -15.37 6.00
CA ASN A 191 -16.79 -14.72 4.82
C ASN A 191 -15.76 -14.28 3.77
N GLN A 192 -14.48 -14.44 4.09
CA GLN A 192 -13.33 -14.04 3.30
C GLN A 192 -13.39 -12.55 2.89
N THR A 193 -13.64 -11.67 3.84
CA THR A 193 -13.72 -10.23 3.61
C THR A 193 -12.74 -9.45 4.46
N ILE A 194 -12.23 -8.36 3.92
CA ILE A 194 -11.33 -7.43 4.60
C ILE A 194 -11.85 -6.02 4.39
N HIS A 195 -11.87 -5.21 5.45
CA HIS A 195 -12.17 -3.80 5.33
C HIS A 195 -11.43 -2.99 6.40
N ALA A 196 -11.27 -1.69 6.17
CA ALA A 196 -10.71 -0.79 7.15
C ALA A 196 -11.81 -0.06 7.94
N LYS A 197 -11.68 -0.05 9.26
CA LYS A 197 -12.46 0.80 10.16
C LYS A 197 -11.65 2.06 10.47
N ILE A 198 -12.15 3.22 10.03
CA ILE A 198 -11.48 4.51 10.19
C ILE A 198 -12.18 5.32 11.27
N LYS A 199 -11.45 5.68 12.33
CA LYS A 199 -11.89 6.60 13.37
C LYS A 199 -11.13 7.90 13.23
N GLU A 200 -11.86 9.01 13.16
CA GLU A 200 -11.32 10.36 13.15
C GLU A 200 -11.39 10.97 14.55
N GLU A 201 -10.32 11.63 14.96
CA GLU A 201 -10.19 12.27 16.27
C GLU A 201 -9.52 13.65 16.12
N PRO A 202 -10.05 14.70 16.76
CA PRO A 202 -9.39 15.98 16.81
C PRO A 202 -8.12 15.89 17.68
N GLN A 203 -7.02 16.47 17.23
CA GLN A 203 -5.83 16.63 18.04
C GLN A 203 -6.04 17.72 19.08
N ARG A 204 -5.93 17.33 20.35
CA ARG A 204 -6.09 18.23 21.50
C ARG A 204 -4.86 19.10 21.80
N HIS A 205 -3.81 19.02 20.97
CA HIS A 205 -2.55 19.72 21.15
C HIS A 205 -2.28 20.72 19.99
N LEU A 206 -1.34 21.66 20.21
CA LEU A 206 -0.89 22.66 19.25
C LEU A 206 -0.72 22.08 17.85
N ALA A 207 -1.28 22.76 16.84
CA ALA A 207 -1.21 22.39 15.44
C ALA A 207 0.22 21.95 15.06
N THR A 208 0.35 20.70 14.62
CA THR A 208 1.64 20.15 14.19
C THR A 208 2.04 20.74 12.84
N LYS A 209 3.31 21.13 12.71
CA LYS A 209 3.93 21.50 11.42
C LYS A 209 4.38 20.28 10.61
N PHE A 210 3.94 19.09 11.00
CA PHE A 210 4.30 17.82 10.39
C PHE A 210 3.06 17.01 10.08
N VAL A 211 3.13 16.27 8.97
CA VAL A 211 2.32 15.08 8.77
C VAL A 211 3.10 13.91 9.37
N GLU A 212 2.42 13.03 10.06
CA GLU A 212 3.00 11.85 10.69
C GLU A 212 2.20 10.61 10.33
N ILE A 213 2.90 9.54 9.97
CA ILE A 213 2.34 8.20 9.82
C ILE A 213 3.09 7.28 10.76
N GLU A 214 2.35 6.61 11.64
CA GLU A 214 2.87 5.62 12.58
C GLU A 214 2.28 4.25 12.24
N VAL A 215 3.17 3.27 12.07
CA VAL A 215 2.80 1.87 11.92
C VAL A 215 3.51 1.04 12.98
N ARG A 216 2.81 0.02 13.47
CA ARG A 216 3.34 -0.94 14.44
C ARG A 216 3.42 -2.28 13.72
N LEU A 217 4.62 -2.78 13.52
CA LEU A 217 4.86 -4.05 12.82
C LEU A 217 5.09 -5.15 13.85
N SER A 218 4.33 -6.24 13.73
CA SER A 218 4.60 -7.44 14.51
C SER A 218 5.82 -8.13 13.91
N ILE A 219 6.98 -8.00 14.55
CA ILE A 219 8.23 -8.62 14.08
C ILE A 219 8.85 -9.37 15.26
N PRO A 220 9.21 -10.66 15.11
CA PRO A 220 9.96 -11.39 16.13
C PRO A 220 11.29 -10.70 16.45
N ARG A 221 11.70 -10.70 17.73
CA ARG A 221 12.84 -9.91 18.22
C ARG A 221 14.17 -10.20 17.50
N ASP A 222 14.34 -11.39 16.95
CA ASP A 222 15.60 -11.87 16.38
C ASP A 222 15.65 -11.76 14.83
N ASN A 223 14.53 -11.37 14.21
CA ASN A 223 14.39 -11.37 12.75
C ASN A 223 14.70 -10.01 12.09
N LEU A 224 15.02 -8.97 12.86
CA LEU A 224 15.29 -7.64 12.29
C LEU A 224 16.77 -7.29 12.29
N ASP A 225 17.32 -7.15 11.09
CA ASP A 225 18.68 -6.64 10.86
C ASP A 225 18.68 -5.10 10.84
N PHE A 226 18.89 -4.50 12.02
CA PHE A 226 19.03 -3.05 12.15
C PHE A 226 20.24 -2.48 11.41
N THR A 227 21.27 -3.28 11.15
CA THR A 227 22.45 -2.85 10.39
C THR A 227 22.06 -2.67 8.93
N ARG A 228 21.38 -3.65 8.33
CA ARG A 228 20.86 -3.54 6.96
C ARG A 228 19.85 -2.41 6.82
N LEU A 229 18.96 -2.24 7.80
CA LEU A 229 18.00 -1.13 7.81
C LEU A 229 18.70 0.23 7.86
N ARG A 230 19.78 0.34 8.63
CA ARG A 230 20.61 1.54 8.70
C ARG A 230 21.27 1.84 7.36
N TYR A 231 21.89 0.86 6.71
CA TYR A 231 22.50 1.06 5.39
C TYR A 231 21.47 1.46 4.35
N PHE A 232 20.29 0.83 4.34
CA PHE A 232 19.18 1.23 3.48
C PHE A 232 18.83 2.72 3.67
N LEU A 233 18.71 3.19 4.92
CA LEU A 233 18.42 4.60 5.21
C LEU A 233 19.53 5.54 4.71
N ILE A 234 20.80 5.18 4.88
CA ILE A 234 21.94 5.95 4.37
C ILE A 234 21.88 6.05 2.84
N ASP A 235 21.71 4.92 2.16
CA ASP A 235 21.64 4.85 0.70
C ASP A 235 20.46 5.68 0.18
N TYR A 236 19.31 5.60 0.85
CA TYR A 236 18.12 6.38 0.51
C TYR A 236 18.38 7.89 0.53
N THR A 237 19.14 8.39 1.52
CA THR A 237 19.48 9.82 1.59
C THR A 237 20.45 10.27 0.51
N THR A 238 21.31 9.36 0.02
CA THR A 238 22.36 9.69 -0.96
C THR A 238 21.78 10.21 -2.28
N PHE A 239 20.57 9.77 -2.64
CA PHE A 239 19.87 10.21 -3.85
C PHE A 239 18.87 11.35 -3.64
N ASN A 240 18.61 11.74 -2.39
CA ASN A 240 17.57 12.73 -2.05
C ASN A 240 18.19 13.93 -1.30
N THR A 241 19.27 14.47 -1.85
CA THR A 241 20.07 15.57 -1.27
C THR A 241 19.29 16.88 -1.10
N HIS A 242 18.13 17.00 -1.74
CA HIS A 242 17.23 18.14 -1.65
C HIS A 242 16.30 18.12 -0.43
N ILE A 243 16.38 17.09 0.41
CA ILE A 243 15.59 16.93 1.64
C ILE A 243 16.53 16.68 2.82
N GLY A 244 16.22 17.28 3.96
CA GLY A 244 16.89 16.99 5.22
C GLY A 244 16.28 15.75 5.88
N PHE A 245 17.12 14.81 6.31
CA PHE A 245 16.68 13.59 6.99
C PHE A 245 17.23 13.52 8.41
N THR A 246 16.36 13.15 9.35
CA THR A 246 16.76 12.76 10.70
C THR A 246 16.23 11.36 10.98
N PHE A 247 17.12 10.41 11.27
CA PHE A 247 16.75 9.05 11.62
C PHE A 247 17.13 8.78 13.08
N ARG A 248 16.15 8.36 13.87
CA ARG A 248 16.32 7.95 15.28
C ARG A 248 15.98 6.47 15.39
N ILE A 249 17.00 5.64 15.47
CA ILE A 249 16.87 4.19 15.58
C ILE A 249 17.15 3.83 17.04
N LYS A 250 16.09 3.58 17.79
CA LYS A 250 16.14 3.19 19.20
C LYS A 250 16.10 1.67 19.31
N ASP A 251 17.30 1.10 19.36
CA ASP A 251 17.58 -0.31 19.65
C ASP A 251 18.49 -0.40 20.91
N ILE A 252 19.38 -1.39 20.97
CA ILE A 252 20.36 -1.54 22.05
C ILE A 252 21.37 -0.37 22.09
N SER A 253 21.69 0.23 20.93
CA SER A 253 22.78 1.22 20.79
C SER A 253 22.29 2.64 20.52
N ASN A 254 20.99 2.86 20.29
CA ASN A 254 20.36 4.18 20.12
C ASN A 254 21.11 5.09 19.12
N TYR A 255 20.92 4.85 17.83
CA TYR A 255 21.54 5.66 16.78
C TYR A 255 20.70 6.89 16.43
N THR A 256 21.35 8.04 16.29
CA THR A 256 20.79 9.20 15.59
C THR A 256 21.65 9.53 14.39
N LEU A 257 21.06 9.52 13.21
CA LEU A 257 21.69 9.94 11.96
C LEU A 257 21.02 11.23 11.49
N ASN A 258 21.84 12.21 11.09
CA ASN A 258 21.36 13.48 10.57
C ASN A 258 22.03 13.73 9.22
N PHE A 259 21.22 13.97 8.21
CA PHE A 259 21.63 14.31 6.86
C PHE A 259 20.97 15.64 6.51
N PRO A 260 21.69 16.77 6.58
CA PRO A 260 21.11 18.06 6.28
C PRO A 260 20.72 18.14 4.79
N GLN A 261 19.74 18.99 4.48
CA GLN A 261 19.44 19.37 3.11
C GLN A 261 20.66 20.10 2.52
N VAL A 262 21.26 19.56 1.45
CA VAL A 262 22.43 20.17 0.79
C VAL A 262 22.13 20.74 -0.59
N GLN A 263 20.93 20.46 -1.14
CA GLN A 263 20.46 21.03 -2.39
C GLN A 263 19.04 21.63 -2.24
N PRO A 264 18.67 22.64 -3.02
CA PRO A 264 17.29 23.13 -3.05
C PRO A 264 16.37 22.16 -3.82
N ILE A 265 15.09 22.13 -3.47
CA ILE A 265 14.08 21.41 -4.27
C ILE A 265 13.91 22.12 -5.62
N ILE A 266 13.93 21.36 -6.71
CA ILE A 266 13.71 21.90 -8.06
C ILE A 266 12.23 22.26 -8.24
N THR A 267 11.92 23.56 -8.17
CA THR A 267 10.53 24.06 -8.26
C THR A 267 10.01 24.21 -9.69
N LYS A 268 10.91 24.26 -10.68
CA LYS A 268 10.58 24.46 -12.11
C LYS A 268 10.24 23.16 -12.84
N TRP A 269 10.58 22.01 -12.27
CA TRP A 269 10.29 20.73 -12.90
C TRP A 269 8.79 20.43 -12.81
N THR A 270 8.19 20.13 -13.96
CA THR A 270 6.80 19.70 -14.04
C THR A 270 6.75 18.22 -14.41
N ASN A 271 6.07 17.43 -13.58
CA ASN A 271 5.88 16.01 -13.82
C ASN A 271 4.66 15.76 -14.72
N GLN A 272 4.61 16.47 -15.86
CA GLN A 272 3.61 16.24 -16.89
C GLN A 272 4.09 15.10 -17.79
N THR A 273 3.17 14.20 -18.16
CA THR A 273 3.47 13.10 -19.07
C THR A 273 3.34 13.56 -20.54
N SER A 274 3.63 12.68 -21.49
CA SER A 274 3.33 12.91 -22.91
C SER A 274 2.13 12.08 -23.32
N ILE A 275 1.24 12.64 -24.13
CA ILE A 275 0.10 11.88 -24.69
C ILE A 275 0.59 10.72 -25.57
N TYR A 276 1.77 10.84 -26.17
CA TYR A 276 2.38 9.82 -27.02
C TYR A 276 2.89 8.59 -26.25
N TYR A 277 2.86 8.61 -24.91
CA TYR A 277 3.19 7.45 -24.08
C TYR A 277 2.02 6.49 -23.89
N TYR A 278 0.85 6.80 -24.44
CA TYR A 278 -0.35 5.99 -24.32
C TYR A 278 -0.66 5.30 -25.64
N THR A 279 -0.94 4.00 -25.55
CA THR A 279 -1.81 3.36 -26.54
C THR A 279 -3.24 3.87 -26.40
N LEU A 280 -4.09 3.61 -27.41
CA LEU A 280 -5.49 4.03 -27.35
C LEU A 280 -6.21 3.47 -26.12
N SER A 281 -6.06 2.17 -25.84
CA SER A 281 -6.70 1.52 -24.69
C SER A 281 -6.21 2.09 -23.35
N GLU A 282 -4.93 2.40 -23.21
CA GLU A 282 -4.41 3.04 -21.99
C GLU A 282 -4.95 4.45 -21.80
N PHE A 283 -5.10 5.20 -22.90
CA PHE A 283 -5.71 6.52 -22.85
C PHE A 283 -7.17 6.45 -22.44
N GLU A 284 -7.95 5.52 -23.00
CA GLU A 284 -9.34 5.25 -22.59
C GLU A 284 -9.43 4.90 -21.11
N ASN A 285 -8.55 4.02 -20.62
CA ASN A 285 -8.48 3.65 -19.20
C ASN A 285 -8.15 4.83 -18.29
N LEU A 286 -7.30 5.77 -18.72
CA LEU A 286 -7.07 7.03 -18.00
C LEU A 286 -8.37 7.84 -17.94
N ILE A 287 -9.06 8.00 -19.07
CA ILE A 287 -10.28 8.79 -19.16
C ILE A 287 -11.42 8.21 -18.32
N PHE A 288 -11.67 6.91 -18.40
CA PHE A 288 -12.70 6.24 -17.60
C PHE A 288 -12.38 6.26 -16.11
N GLY A 289 -11.09 6.26 -15.74
CA GLY A 289 -10.61 6.32 -14.36
C GLY A 289 -10.66 7.71 -13.69
N LEU A 290 -11.04 8.77 -14.40
CA LEU A 290 -11.16 10.11 -13.79
C LEU A 290 -12.36 10.17 -12.83
N GLU A 291 -12.16 10.66 -11.61
CA GLU A 291 -13.24 10.81 -10.63
C GLU A 291 -14.13 12.02 -10.89
N ASN A 292 -13.54 13.10 -11.43
CA ASN A 292 -14.28 14.31 -11.75
C ASN A 292 -14.90 14.19 -13.14
N ASN A 293 -16.18 13.80 -13.17
CA ASN A 293 -16.96 13.65 -14.39
C ASN A 293 -17.22 14.99 -15.10
N ASP A 294 -17.12 16.12 -14.40
CA ASP A 294 -17.43 17.46 -14.92
C ASP A 294 -16.20 18.17 -15.52
N ALA A 295 -15.01 17.57 -15.42
CA ALA A 295 -13.82 18.12 -16.02
C ALA A 295 -13.95 18.15 -17.56
N SER A 296 -13.66 19.30 -18.17
CA SER A 296 -13.62 19.40 -19.63
C SER A 296 -12.38 18.71 -20.19
N SER A 297 -12.47 18.20 -21.43
CA SER A 297 -11.36 17.51 -22.09
C SER A 297 -10.12 18.40 -22.22
N TYR A 298 -10.35 19.70 -22.41
CA TYR A 298 -9.30 20.70 -22.42
C TYR A 298 -8.55 20.77 -21.08
N ASP A 299 -9.28 20.79 -19.96
CA ASP A 299 -8.68 20.93 -18.64
C ASP A 299 -7.90 19.66 -18.25
N VAL A 300 -8.42 18.48 -18.60
CA VAL A 300 -7.71 17.20 -18.44
C VAL A 300 -6.42 17.20 -19.26
N ILE A 301 -6.51 17.53 -20.55
CA ILE A 301 -5.35 17.50 -21.45
C ILE A 301 -4.27 18.48 -20.99
N LYS A 302 -4.66 19.71 -20.65
CA LYS A 302 -3.73 20.75 -20.20
C LYS A 302 -3.08 20.44 -18.85
N LYS A 303 -3.80 19.77 -17.95
CA LYS A 303 -3.31 19.42 -16.62
C LYS A 303 -2.33 18.23 -16.67
N ILE A 304 -2.63 17.22 -17.47
CA ILE A 304 -1.91 15.94 -17.47
C ILE A 304 -0.74 15.93 -18.46
N PHE A 305 -0.93 16.46 -19.66
CA PHE A 305 0.01 16.31 -20.77
C PHE A 305 0.82 17.58 -21.03
N ARG A 306 2.12 17.39 -21.35
CA ARG A 306 3.03 18.46 -21.76
C ARG A 306 2.53 19.17 -23.01
N GLU A 307 1.99 18.42 -23.96
CA GLU A 307 1.45 18.94 -25.22
C GLU A 307 0.25 19.87 -24.98
N GLY A 308 -0.53 19.62 -23.93
CA GLY A 308 -1.69 20.42 -23.55
C GLY A 308 -1.34 21.87 -23.20
N SER A 309 -0.12 22.14 -22.75
CA SER A 309 0.36 23.50 -22.46
C SER A 309 0.38 24.41 -23.71
N ASN A 310 0.52 23.82 -24.90
CA ASN A 310 0.59 24.53 -26.18
C ASN A 310 -0.78 24.64 -26.88
N ILE A 311 -1.83 24.02 -26.34
CA ILE A 311 -3.15 23.98 -26.96
C ILE A 311 -3.99 25.17 -26.47
N LYS A 312 -4.49 25.97 -27.42
CA LYS A 312 -5.50 27.01 -27.14
C LYS A 312 -6.86 26.35 -26.99
N LYS A 313 -7.66 26.75 -25.98
CA LYS A 313 -9.01 26.19 -25.71
C LYS A 313 -9.90 26.09 -26.96
N ARG A 314 -9.88 27.13 -27.81
CA ARG A 314 -10.64 27.20 -29.07
C ARG A 314 -10.19 26.21 -30.16
N LYS A 315 -8.96 25.69 -30.06
CA LYS A 315 -8.39 24.69 -30.99
C LYS A 315 -8.54 23.25 -30.49
N CYS A 316 -8.74 23.06 -29.19
CA CYS A 316 -8.88 21.73 -28.57
C CYS A 316 -10.29 21.14 -28.70
N CYS A 317 -11.30 22.02 -28.76
CA CYS A 317 -12.70 21.62 -28.74
C CYS A 317 -13.46 22.49 -29.74
N THR A 318 -13.99 21.87 -30.80
CA THR A 318 -15.03 22.48 -31.64
C THR A 318 -16.32 22.52 -30.82
N ASN A 319 -16.54 23.60 -30.07
CA ASN A 319 -17.82 24.03 -29.50
C ASN A 319 -18.66 23.04 -28.64
N ASP A 320 -18.11 21.98 -28.10
CA ASP A 320 -18.84 21.15 -27.14
C ASP A 320 -18.09 21.13 -25.81
N GLY A 321 -18.49 21.99 -24.89
CA GLY A 321 -18.08 21.95 -23.48
C GLY A 321 -18.61 20.72 -22.74
N ARG A 322 -18.70 19.57 -23.42
CA ARG A 322 -19.24 18.34 -22.89
C ARG A 322 -18.23 17.69 -21.93
N PRO A 323 -18.72 17.06 -20.85
CA PRO A 323 -17.87 16.32 -19.93
C PRO A 323 -17.11 15.19 -20.65
N VAL A 324 -15.88 14.95 -20.20
CA VAL A 324 -14.92 14.02 -20.84
C VAL A 324 -15.48 12.61 -21.02
N LYS A 325 -16.20 12.07 -20.03
CA LYS A 325 -16.77 10.73 -20.12
C LYS A 325 -17.95 10.62 -21.08
N ALA A 326 -18.63 11.73 -21.38
CA ALA A 326 -19.71 11.75 -22.38
C ALA A 326 -19.18 11.66 -23.82
N ILE A 327 -17.91 12.02 -24.05
CA ILE A 327 -17.25 11.87 -25.35
C ILE A 327 -16.75 10.43 -25.53
N ALA A 328 -16.21 9.83 -24.47
CA ALA A 328 -15.70 8.45 -24.50
C ALA A 328 -16.80 7.37 -24.58
N SER A 329 -18.05 7.70 -24.29
CA SER A 329 -19.22 6.80 -24.40
C SER A 329 -19.96 6.92 -25.74
N ALA A 330 -19.53 7.83 -26.62
CA ALA A 330 -20.10 8.03 -27.96
C ALA A 330 -19.31 7.31 -29.07
N TYR A 331 -18.24 6.62 -28.70
CA TYR A 331 -17.42 5.71 -29.52
C TYR A 331 -17.43 4.34 -28.84
#